data_AF-A0A662RZ62-F1
#
_entry.id   AF-A0A662RZ62-F1
#
_cell.length_a   1.000
_cell.length_b   1.000
_cell.length_c   1.000
_cell.angle_alpha   90.00
_cell.angle_beta   90.00
_cell.angle_gamma   90.00
#
_symmetry.space_group_name_H-M   'P 1'
#
loop_
_entity.id
_entity.type
_entity.pdbx_description
1 polymer ?
#
loop_
_entity_poly.entity_id
_entity_poly.type
_entity_poly.pdbx_seq_one_letter_code
_entity_poly.pdbx_strand_id
1 'polypeptide(L)'
;MRGGRRGQWIILSGIILALGLVSLTTLLNESVSAGHEVAQSETAFAAHHITEIYEETVRTSKIARAKVAKEDEFNEIMRNFSREISEIYALRGLFVNVDVSVCDENTADLTIQICDERMNFTLGPERKIPLK
;
A
#
# COMPACT_ATOMS: atom_id res chain seq x y z
N MET A 1 -64.79 24.42 18.51
CA MET A 1 -63.77 23.38 18.22
C MET A 1 -62.58 23.98 17.46
N ARG A 2 -61.50 24.40 18.15
CA ARG A 2 -60.31 25.05 17.52
C ARG A 2 -58.95 24.62 18.14
N GLY A 3 -58.88 23.48 18.84
CA GLY A 3 -57.65 22.98 19.48
C GLY A 3 -56.83 21.98 18.66
N GLY A 4 -57.45 21.22 17.75
CA GLY A 4 -56.79 20.10 17.06
C GLY A 4 -55.78 20.47 15.96
N ARG A 5 -55.94 21.63 15.31
CA ARG A 5 -55.09 22.02 14.16
C ARG A 5 -53.65 22.33 14.58
N ARG A 6 -53.43 23.01 15.71
CA ARG A 6 -52.07 23.37 16.16
C ARG A 6 -51.26 22.15 16.61
N GLY A 7 -51.91 21.18 17.27
CA GLY A 7 -51.27 19.92 17.66
C GLY A 7 -50.88 19.05 16.46
N GLN A 8 -51.73 19.00 15.42
CA GLN A 8 -51.41 18.29 14.17
C GLN A 8 -50.20 18.86 13.43
N TRP A 9 -50.04 20.18 13.38
CA TRP A 9 -48.88 20.82 12.74
C TRP A 9 -47.57 20.55 13.49
N ILE A 10 -47.60 20.48 14.82
CA ILE A 10 -46.44 20.13 15.65
C ILE A 10 -46.03 18.66 15.39
N ILE A 11 -47.00 17.74 15.38
CA ILE A 11 -46.74 16.32 15.09
C ILE A 11 -46.19 16.14 13.67
N LEU A 12 -46.72 16.88 12.69
CA LEU A 12 -46.24 16.84 11.31
C LEU A 12 -44.78 17.31 11.20
N SER A 13 -44.42 18.41 11.89
CA SER A 13 -43.05 18.92 11.91
C SER A 13 -42.06 17.96 12.58
N GLY A 14 -42.50 17.26 13.64
CA GLY A 14 -41.70 16.23 14.31
C GLY A 14 -41.44 15.02 13.43
N ILE A 15 -42.44 14.59 12.65
CA ILE A 15 -42.27 13.49 11.68
C ILE A 15 -41.30 13.88 10.56
N ILE A 16 -41.42 15.10 10.02
CA ILE A 16 -40.52 15.59 8.96
C ILE A 16 -39.08 15.69 9.48
N LEU A 17 -38.88 16.21 10.71
CA LEU A 17 -37.57 16.25 11.34
C LEU A 17 -37.00 14.85 11.58
N ALA A 18 -37.82 13.90 12.03
CA ALA A 18 -37.40 12.52 12.25
C ALA A 18 -36.97 11.83 10.94
N LEU A 19 -37.76 12.00 9.87
CA LEU A 19 -37.42 11.45 8.54
C LEU A 19 -36.13 12.07 7.97
N GLY A 20 -35.95 13.38 8.15
CA GLY A 20 -34.72 14.07 7.76
C GLY A 20 -33.51 13.56 8.53
N LEU A 21 -33.64 13.34 9.84
CA LEU A 21 -32.57 12.81 10.68
C LEU A 21 -32.19 11.39 10.28
N VAL A 22 -33.18 10.52 10.07
CA VAL A 22 -32.97 9.13 9.64
C VAL A 22 -32.26 9.10 8.29
N SER A 23 -32.71 9.90 7.32
CA SER A 23 -32.06 9.98 6.01
C SER A 23 -30.62 10.51 6.09
N LEU A 24 -30.33 11.47 6.96
CA LEU A 24 -28.97 11.94 7.15
C LEU A 24 -28.08 10.84 7.74
N THR A 25 -28.57 10.13 8.76
CA THR A 25 -27.80 9.08 9.41
C THR A 25 -27.51 7.90 8.49
N THR A 26 -28.44 7.52 7.60
CA THR A 26 -28.20 6.46 6.62
C THR A 26 -27.16 6.88 5.58
N LEU A 27 -27.24 8.10 5.05
CA LEU A 27 -26.26 8.63 4.10
C LEU A 27 -24.87 8.75 4.74
N LEU A 28 -24.80 9.19 5.99
CA LEU A 28 -23.55 9.28 6.73
C LEU A 28 -22.93 7.90 6.94
N ASN A 29 -23.74 6.90 7.30
CA ASN A 29 -23.29 5.54 7.52
C ASN A 29 -22.78 4.88 6.22
N GLU A 30 -23.48 5.07 5.11
CA GLU A 30 -23.03 4.59 3.80
C GLU A 30 -21.74 5.28 3.35
N SER A 31 -21.63 6.60 3.53
CA SER A 31 -20.41 7.35 3.19
C SER A 31 -19.20 6.94 4.04
N VAL A 32 -19.40 6.69 5.34
CA VAL A 32 -18.33 6.23 6.23
C VAL A 32 -17.92 4.80 5.89
N SER A 33 -18.89 3.92 5.59
CA SER A 33 -18.61 2.54 5.19
C SER A 33 -17.83 2.49 3.87
N ALA A 34 -18.27 3.24 2.86
CA ALA A 34 -17.57 3.35 1.59
C ALA A 34 -16.15 3.93 1.77
N GLY A 35 -16.01 4.96 2.60
CA GLY A 35 -14.71 5.53 2.94
C GLY A 35 -13.78 4.54 3.64
N HIS A 36 -14.31 3.70 4.53
CA HIS A 36 -13.53 2.70 5.24
C HIS A 36 -13.07 1.55 4.31
N GLU A 37 -13.94 1.11 3.40
CA GLU A 37 -13.63 0.06 2.43
C GLU A 37 -12.56 0.53 1.42
N VAL A 38 -12.62 1.79 0.98
CA VAL A 38 -11.59 2.41 0.12
C VAL A 38 -10.25 2.50 0.85
N ALA A 39 -10.24 2.96 2.11
CA ALA A 39 -9.00 3.05 2.90
C ALA A 39 -8.36 1.67 3.15
N GLN A 40 -9.16 0.63 3.40
CA GLN A 40 -8.64 -0.74 3.50
C GLN A 40 -8.10 -1.26 2.17
N SER A 41 -8.77 -0.96 1.05
CA SER A 41 -8.32 -1.37 -0.28
C SER A 41 -7.00 -0.69 -0.66
N GLU A 42 -6.84 0.62 -0.41
CA GLU A 42 -5.61 1.36 -0.67
C GLU A 42 -4.43 0.82 0.16
N THR A 43 -4.66 0.51 1.44
CA THR A 43 -3.62 -0.05 2.32
C THR A 43 -3.25 -1.48 1.97
N ALA A 44 -4.22 -2.32 1.61
CA ALA A 44 -3.98 -3.68 1.12
C ALA A 44 -3.21 -3.69 -0.21
N PHE A 45 -3.53 -2.75 -1.10
CA PHE A 45 -2.84 -2.57 -2.38
C PHE A 45 -1.37 -2.17 -2.19
N ALA A 46 -1.08 -1.20 -1.32
CA ALA A 46 0.29 -0.82 -0.99
C ALA A 46 1.09 -1.97 -0.36
N ALA A 47 0.49 -2.73 0.57
CA ALA A 47 1.11 -3.89 1.18
C ALA A 47 1.41 -5.00 0.16
N HIS A 48 0.53 -5.19 -0.81
CA HIS A 48 0.72 -6.17 -1.89
C HIS A 48 1.95 -5.83 -2.74
N HIS A 49 2.08 -4.58 -3.19
CA HIS A 49 3.23 -4.15 -3.99
C HIS A 49 4.56 -4.25 -3.23
N ILE A 50 4.58 -3.89 -1.95
CA ILE A 50 5.78 -4.03 -1.12
C ILE A 50 6.20 -5.51 -1.04
N THR A 51 5.22 -6.41 -0.86
CA THR A 51 5.47 -7.85 -0.77
C THR A 51 5.94 -8.43 -2.10
N GLU A 52 5.32 -8.02 -3.21
CA GLU A 52 5.69 -8.44 -4.56
C GLU A 52 7.13 -8.04 -4.90
N ILE A 53 7.49 -6.76 -4.71
CA ILE A 53 8.85 -6.26 -4.94
C ILE A 53 9.86 -7.02 -4.06
N TYR A 54 9.51 -7.28 -2.80
CA TYR A 54 10.36 -8.03 -1.89
C TYR A 54 10.60 -9.48 -2.36
N GLU A 55 9.53 -10.20 -2.70
CA GLU A 55 9.63 -11.58 -3.17
C GLU A 55 10.41 -11.68 -4.48
N GLU A 56 10.17 -10.77 -5.41
CA GLU A 56 10.87 -10.73 -6.69
C GLU A 56 12.35 -10.39 -6.51
N THR A 57 12.68 -9.46 -5.61
CA THR A 57 14.07 -9.12 -5.29
C THR A 57 14.82 -10.29 -4.65
N VAL A 58 14.20 -10.98 -3.69
CA VAL A 58 14.76 -12.19 -3.03
C VAL A 58 14.97 -13.31 -4.05
N ARG A 59 14.00 -13.51 -4.94
CA ARG A 59 14.08 -14.54 -5.97
C ARG A 59 15.21 -14.23 -6.95
N THR A 60 15.30 -12.99 -7.43
CA THR A 60 16.32 -12.57 -8.38
C THR A 60 17.72 -12.65 -7.77
N SER A 61 17.89 -12.25 -6.50
CA SER A 61 19.19 -12.35 -5.83
C SER A 61 19.66 -13.81 -5.68
N LYS A 62 18.76 -14.74 -5.33
CA LYS A 62 19.08 -16.18 -5.31
C LYS A 62 19.48 -16.71 -6.68
N ILE A 63 18.76 -16.34 -7.74
CA ILE A 63 19.07 -16.76 -9.11
C ILE A 63 20.41 -16.17 -9.57
N ALA A 64 20.67 -14.89 -9.28
CA ALA A 64 21.93 -14.23 -9.60
C ALA A 64 23.11 -14.90 -8.91
N ARG A 65 22.99 -15.19 -7.59
CA ARG A 65 24.04 -15.89 -6.83
C ARG A 65 24.26 -17.32 -7.29
N ALA A 66 23.22 -18.03 -7.73
CA ALA A 66 23.35 -19.38 -8.29
C ALA A 66 24.09 -19.40 -9.65
N LYS A 67 24.01 -18.30 -10.42
CA LYS A 67 24.66 -18.17 -11.73
C LYS A 67 26.08 -17.63 -11.64
N VAL A 68 26.39 -16.86 -10.61
CA VAL A 68 27.58 -16.02 -10.53
C VAL A 68 28.28 -16.19 -9.19
N ALA A 69 29.57 -16.55 -9.24
CA ALA A 69 30.41 -16.70 -8.06
C ALA A 69 31.09 -15.38 -7.63
N LYS A 70 31.33 -14.46 -8.58
CA LYS A 70 31.99 -13.17 -8.32
C LYS A 70 31.00 -12.11 -7.83
N GLU A 71 31.43 -11.32 -6.86
CA GLU A 71 30.62 -10.24 -6.30
C GLU A 71 30.35 -9.11 -7.30
N ASP A 72 31.33 -8.73 -8.12
CA ASP A 72 31.17 -7.64 -9.09
C ASP A 72 30.07 -7.94 -10.12
N GLU A 73 30.09 -9.16 -10.67
CA GLU A 73 29.09 -9.63 -11.63
C GLU A 73 27.70 -9.77 -10.98
N PHE A 74 27.63 -10.18 -9.70
CA PHE A 74 26.38 -10.20 -8.94
C PHE A 74 25.81 -8.79 -8.73
N ASN A 75 26.66 -7.84 -8.31
CA ASN A 75 26.28 -6.46 -8.08
C ASN A 75 25.80 -5.78 -9.37
N GLU A 76 26.43 -6.10 -10.51
CA GLU A 76 26.00 -5.60 -11.81
C GLU A 76 24.61 -6.12 -12.19
N ILE A 77 24.34 -7.42 -11.99
CA ILE A 77 23.01 -8.00 -12.23
C ILE A 77 21.96 -7.34 -11.33
N MET A 78 22.24 -7.17 -10.04
CA MET A 78 21.29 -6.55 -9.11
C MET A 78 21.08 -5.06 -9.40
N ARG A 79 22.10 -4.33 -9.87
CA ARG A 79 21.95 -2.95 -10.35
C ARG A 79 21.07 -2.85 -11.59
N ASN A 80 21.22 -3.77 -12.53
CA ASN A 80 20.38 -3.80 -13.73
C ASN A 80 18.93 -4.14 -13.37
N PHE A 81 18.71 -5.12 -12.50
CA PHE A 81 17.38 -5.43 -11.95
C PHE A 81 16.75 -4.23 -11.24
N SER A 82 17.52 -3.53 -10.40
CA SER A 82 17.04 -2.33 -9.71
C SER A 82 16.60 -1.24 -10.69
N ARG A 83 17.37 -1.02 -11.77
CA ARG A 83 17.00 -0.07 -12.82
C ARG A 83 15.71 -0.48 -13.54
N GLU A 84 15.59 -1.74 -13.91
CA GLU A 84 14.39 -2.26 -14.61
C GLU A 84 13.13 -2.15 -13.74
N ILE A 85 13.22 -2.56 -12.47
CA ILE A 85 12.11 -2.42 -11.52
C ILE A 85 11.77 -0.95 -11.29
N SER A 86 12.76 -0.08 -11.13
CA SER A 86 12.53 1.36 -10.97
C SER A 86 11.76 1.95 -12.15
N GLU A 87 12.13 1.59 -13.38
CA GLU A 87 11.43 2.04 -14.59
C GLU A 87 9.99 1.50 -14.68
N ILE A 88 9.78 0.21 -14.39
CA ILE A 88 8.45 -0.42 -14.42
C ILE A 88 7.50 0.23 -13.40
N TYR A 89 7.99 0.49 -12.19
CA TYR A 89 7.17 1.09 -11.13
C TYR A 89 7.02 2.60 -11.29
N ALA A 90 7.99 3.29 -11.90
CA ALA A 90 7.86 4.71 -12.25
C ALA A 90 6.69 4.95 -13.22
N LEU A 91 6.44 4.03 -14.17
CA LEU A 91 5.26 4.07 -15.04
C LEU A 91 3.93 3.95 -14.27
N ARG A 92 3.96 3.41 -13.04
CA ARG A 92 2.82 3.28 -12.13
C ARG A 92 2.73 4.42 -11.10
N GLY A 93 3.61 5.42 -11.18
CA GLY A 93 3.69 6.53 -10.22
C GLY A 93 4.48 6.23 -8.96
N LEU A 94 5.15 5.09 -8.87
CA LEU A 94 5.90 4.65 -7.70
C LEU A 94 7.41 4.77 -7.96
N PHE A 95 8.14 5.43 -7.07
CA PHE A 95 9.60 5.42 -7.08
C PHE A 95 10.10 4.23 -6.27
N VAL A 96 10.71 3.27 -6.96
CA VAL A 96 11.31 2.09 -6.31
C VAL A 96 12.82 2.13 -6.53
N ASN A 97 13.57 1.92 -5.46
CA ASN A 97 15.02 1.76 -5.50
C ASN A 97 15.40 0.52 -4.70
N VAL A 98 16.10 -0.41 -5.36
CA VAL A 98 16.60 -1.64 -4.76
C VAL A 98 18.12 -1.56 -4.70
N ASP A 99 18.67 -1.60 -3.50
CA ASP A 99 20.10 -1.73 -3.29
C ASP A 99 20.38 -3.08 -2.63
N VAL A 100 21.24 -3.86 -3.26
CA VAL A 100 21.74 -5.11 -2.70
C VAL A 100 23.22 -4.91 -2.44
N SER A 101 23.56 -4.67 -1.18
CA SER A 101 24.94 -4.63 -0.73
C SER A 101 25.38 -6.03 -0.33
N VAL A 102 26.54 -6.44 -0.82
CA VAL A 102 27.15 -7.74 -0.54
C VAL A 102 27.34 -7.93 0.97
N CYS A 103 26.98 -9.11 1.47
CA CYS A 103 27.26 -9.50 2.85
C CYS A 103 27.49 -11.02 2.95
N ASP A 104 28.71 -11.48 2.69
CA ASP A 104 29.19 -12.89 2.77
C ASP A 104 28.66 -13.89 1.71
N GLU A 105 29.30 -15.06 1.63
CA GLU A 105 29.02 -16.09 0.62
C GLU A 105 27.57 -16.61 0.60
N ASN A 106 26.85 -16.48 1.71
CA ASN A 106 25.54 -17.07 1.95
C ASN A 106 24.43 -16.04 2.22
N THR A 107 24.76 -14.75 2.36
CA THR A 107 23.80 -13.71 2.71
C THR A 107 23.93 -12.49 1.81
N ALA A 108 22.85 -11.74 1.68
CA ALA A 108 22.88 -10.41 1.05
C ALA A 108 22.16 -9.43 1.96
N ASP A 109 22.71 -8.23 2.09
CA ASP A 109 22.02 -7.13 2.73
C ASP A 109 21.14 -6.48 1.66
N LEU A 110 19.84 -6.43 1.94
CA LEU A 110 18.88 -5.83 1.04
C LEU A 110 18.33 -4.55 1.64
N THR A 111 18.39 -3.50 0.84
CA THR A 111 17.68 -2.24 1.06
C THR A 111 16.68 -2.01 -0.07
N ILE A 112 15.39 -2.07 0.22
CA ILE A 112 14.33 -1.65 -0.72
C ILE A 112 13.76 -0.32 -0.22
N GLN A 113 13.75 0.69 -1.07
CA GLN A 113 13.07 1.95 -0.84
C GLN A 113 11.91 2.08 -1.83
N ILE A 114 10.72 2.35 -1.32
CA ILE A 114 9.51 2.58 -2.10
C ILE A 114 8.92 3.92 -1.65
N CYS A 115 8.86 4.87 -2.57
CA CYS A 115 8.34 6.21 -2.35
C CYS A 115 7.20 6.50 -3.32
N ASP A 116 6.13 7.09 -2.80
CA ASP A 116 4.97 7.62 -3.49
C ASP A 116 4.60 8.97 -2.86
N GLU A 117 3.66 9.72 -3.43
CA GLU A 117 3.13 10.97 -2.88
C GLU A 117 2.58 10.81 -1.44
N ARG A 118 2.14 9.60 -1.09
CA ARG A 118 1.52 9.29 0.22
C ARG A 118 2.32 8.32 1.08
N MET A 119 3.35 7.67 0.54
CA MET A 119 4.03 6.56 1.22
C MET A 119 5.54 6.69 1.06
N ASN A 120 6.27 6.61 2.16
CA ASN A 120 7.72 6.45 2.15
C ASN A 120 8.05 5.23 3.01
N PHE A 121 8.40 4.13 2.35
CA PHE A 121 8.71 2.88 2.99
C PHE A 121 10.14 2.46 2.66
N THR A 122 10.91 2.14 3.69
CA THR A 122 12.26 1.60 3.54
C THR A 122 12.36 0.28 4.29
N LEU A 123 12.79 -0.76 3.59
CA LEU A 123 13.06 -2.08 4.12
C LEU A 123 14.57 -2.33 4.08
N GLY A 124 15.26 -2.20 5.21
CA GLY A 124 16.73 -2.27 5.29
C GLY A 124 17.28 -1.15 6.18
N PRO A 125 18.61 -1.05 6.40
CA PRO A 125 19.71 -1.77 5.74
C PRO A 125 20.16 -3.07 6.44
N GLU A 126 19.67 -3.39 7.64
CA GLU A 126 20.16 -4.55 8.43
C GLU A 126 19.52 -5.89 8.04
N ARG A 127 18.72 -5.93 6.96
CA ARG A 127 17.94 -7.11 6.60
C ARG A 127 18.78 -8.06 5.75
N LYS A 128 19.27 -9.11 6.41
CA LYS A 128 20.02 -10.21 5.79
C LYS A 128 19.09 -11.22 5.14
N ILE A 129 19.33 -11.52 3.87
CA ILE A 129 18.57 -12.51 3.11
C ILE A 129 19.47 -13.71 2.82
N PRO A 130 19.05 -14.94 3.14
CA PRO A 130 19.80 -16.12 2.77
C PRO A 130 19.78 -16.31 1.26
N LEU A 131 20.97 -16.49 0.67
CA LEU A 131 21.18 -16.70 -0.77
C LEU A 131 21.23 -18.19 -1.15
N LYS A 132 21.27 -19.10 -0.17
CA LYS A 132 21.18 -20.56 -0.34
C LYS A 132 19.81 -21.09 0.11
#